data_AF-H9GQX0-F1
#
_entry.id   AF-H9GQX0-F1
#
_cell.length_a   1.000
_cell.length_b   1.000
_cell.length_c   1.000
_cell.angle_alpha   90.00
_cell.angle_beta   90.00
_cell.angle_gamma   90.00
#
_symmetry.space_group_name_H-M   'P 1'
#
loop_
_entity.id
_entity.type
_entity.pdbx_description
1 polymer ?
#
loop_
_entity_poly.entity_id
_entity_poly.type
_entity_poly.pdbx_seq_one_letter_code
_entity_poly.pdbx_strand_id
1 'polypeptide(L)' 'MRSKAGKPDAIPPQIFNGEDYCGDFEMLFDAIENEEVPKFLKIATRDHVASNTS' A
#
# COMPACT_ATOMS: atom_id res chain seq x y z
N MET A 1 -4.31 1.65 14.32
CA MET A 1 -3.37 1.11 13.31
C MET A 1 -2.69 -0.17 13.75
N ARG A 2 -2.04 -0.25 14.92
CA ARG A 2 -1.50 -1.54 15.45
C ARG A 2 -2.50 -2.71 15.42
N SER A 3 -3.73 -2.46 15.86
CA SER A 3 -4.83 -3.44 15.78
C SER A 3 -5.20 -3.85 14.36
N LYS A 4 -5.10 -2.91 13.40
CA LYS A 4 -5.44 -3.13 11.99
C LYS A 4 -4.32 -3.87 11.22
N ALA A 5 -3.07 -3.72 11.65
CA ALA A 5 -1.91 -4.40 11.07
C ALA A 5 -1.81 -5.88 11.46
N GLY A 6 -2.62 -6.35 12.42
CA GLY A 6 -2.58 -7.74 12.90
C GLY A 6 -1.28 -8.14 13.61
N LYS A 7 -0.38 -7.18 13.85
CA LYS A 7 0.92 -7.36 14.50
C LYS A 7 1.00 -6.47 15.74
N PRO A 8 0.99 -7.03 16.96
CA PRO A 8 1.01 -6.27 18.21
C PRO A 8 2.25 -5.39 18.38
N ASP A 9 3.36 -5.80 17.78
CA ASP A 9 4.67 -5.16 17.78
C ASP A 9 4.86 -4.17 16.62
N ALA A 10 3.85 -3.98 15.76
CA ALA A 10 3.95 -3.02 14.66
C ALA A 10 4.23 -1.60 15.18
N ILE A 11 5.31 -1.01 14.65
CA ILE A 11 5.73 0.35 14.97
C ILE A 11 5.19 1.28 13.87
N PRO A 12 4.61 2.44 14.21
CA PRO A 12 4.22 3.41 13.20
C PRO A 12 5.44 3.90 12.40
N PRO A 13 5.26 4.26 11.10
CA PRO A 13 4.00 4.25 10.35
C PRO A 13 3.58 2.84 9.87
N GLN A 14 2.26 2.66 9.75
CA GLN A 14 1.62 1.48 9.15
C GLN A 14 0.59 2.00 8.15
N ILE A 15 0.87 1.88 6.85
CA ILE A 15 0.10 2.51 5.79
C ILE A 15 -1.00 1.58 5.30
N PHE A 16 -2.19 2.15 5.12
CA PHE A 16 -3.37 1.49 4.58
C PHE A 16 -4.00 2.34 3.48
N ASN A 17 -4.55 1.70 2.47
CA ASN A 17 -5.50 2.32 1.52
C ASN A 17 -6.90 1.78 1.84
N GLY A 18 -7.72 2.58 2.52
CA GLY A 18 -9.00 2.11 3.06
C GLY A 18 -8.79 0.97 4.07
N GLU A 19 -9.31 -0.21 3.75
CA GLU A 19 -9.15 -1.42 4.56
C GLU A 19 -7.91 -2.25 4.21
N ASP A 20 -7.26 -1.95 3.09
CA ASP A 20 -6.12 -2.70 2.61
C ASP A 20 -4.81 -2.24 3.25
N TYR A 21 -4.09 -3.15 3.91
CA TYR A 21 -2.72 -2.88 4.36
C TYR A 21 -1.78 -2.76 3.15
N CYS A 22 -1.05 -1.64 3.08
CA CYS A 22 -0.06 -1.36 2.03
C CYS A 22 1.34 -1.80 2.47
N GLY A 23 1.75 -1.42 3.68
CA GLY A 23 3.08 -1.73 4.21
C GLY A 23 3.50 -0.80 5.35
N ASP A 24 4.74 -0.97 5.80
CA ASP A 24 5.37 -0.17 6.84
C ASP A 24 6.27 0.92 6.23
N PHE A 25 7.13 1.53 7.05
CA PHE A 25 8.06 2.57 6.61
C PHE A 25 9.06 2.07 5.56
N GLU A 26 9.68 0.91 5.77
CA GLU A 26 10.73 0.39 4.89
C GLU A 26 10.14 0.09 3.51
N MET A 27 8.95 -0.51 3.48
CA MET A 27 8.25 -0.78 2.21
C MET A 27 7.85 0.49 1.45
N LEU A 28 7.44 1.55 2.16
CA LEU A 28 7.14 2.84 1.52
C LEU A 28 8.42 3.49 1.00
N PHE A 29 9.51 3.44 1.76
CA PHE A 29 10.81 3.96 1.35
C PHE A 29 11.28 3.28 0.06
N ASP A 30 11.24 1.96 -0.01
CA ASP A 30 11.59 1.20 -1.21
C ASP A 30 10.67 1.55 -2.40
N ALA A 31 9.38 1.75 -2.17
CA ALA A 31 8.45 2.14 -3.21
C ALA A 31 8.72 3.55 -3.75
N ILE A 32 9.23 4.46 -2.93
CA ILE A 32 9.66 5.80 -3.36
C ILE A 32 10.92 5.68 -4.23
N GLU A 33 11.93 4.94 -3.79
CA GLU A 33 13.19 4.76 -4.52
C GLU A 33 13.01 4.10 -5.89
N ASN A 34 11.99 3.25 -6.03
CA ASN A 34 11.66 2.56 -7.28
C ASN A 34 10.54 3.23 -8.11
N GLU A 35 10.06 4.42 -7.73
CA GLU A 35 8.93 5.11 -8.37
C GLU A 35 7.62 4.27 -8.42
N GLU A 36 7.46 3.31 -7.51
CA GLU A 36 6.31 2.37 -7.44
C GLU A 36 5.26 2.77 -6.39
N VAL A 37 5.25 4.02 -5.91
CA VAL A 37 4.31 4.49 -4.88
C VAL A 37 2.83 4.21 -5.22
N PRO A 38 2.33 4.39 -6.47
CA PRO A 38 0.95 4.05 -6.79
C PRO A 38 0.62 2.57 -6.58
N LYS A 39 1.56 1.67 -6.90
CA LYS A 39 1.45 0.23 -6.71
C LYS A 39 1.49 -0.13 -5.22
N PHE A 40 2.40 0.48 -4.46
CA PHE A 40 2.45 0.35 -3.00
C PHE A 40 1.11 0.76 -2.34
N LEU A 41 0.56 1.89 -2.77
CA LEU A 41 -0.74 2.38 -2.28
C LEU A 41 -1.93 1.60 -2.85
N LYS A 42 -1.72 0.60 -3.71
CA LYS A 42 -2.78 -0.17 -4.40
C LYS A 42 -3.78 0.72 -5.14
N ILE A 43 -3.31 1.82 -5.71
CA ILE A 43 -4.12 2.73 -6.52
C ILE A 43 -4.06 2.25 -7.96
N ALA A 44 -5.22 2.07 -8.59
CA ALA A 44 -5.26 1.78 -10.02
C ALA A 44 -4.62 2.93 -10.80
N THR A 45 -3.54 2.65 -11.51
CA THR A 45 -3.03 3.55 -12.53
C THR A 45 -4.01 3.53 -13.71
N ARG A 46 -4.14 4.64 -14.44
CA ARG A 46 -5.11 4.79 -15.54
C ARG A 46 -4.97 3.70 -16.62
N ASP A 47 -3.86 2.97 -16.64
CA ASP A 47 -3.58 1.89 -17.58
C ASP A 47 -4.21 0.54 -17.16
N HIS A 48 -4.72 0.39 -15.93
CA HIS A 48 -5.29 -0.87 -15.40
C HIS A 48 -6.83 -0.97 -15.48
N VAL A 49 -7.55 0.08 -15.89
CA VAL A 49 -9.03 0.05 -15.97
C VAL A 49 -9.54 -0.63 -17.25
N ALA A 50 -8.68 -0.87 -18.23
CA ALA A 50 -9.08 -1.42 -19.53
C ALA A 50 -9.46 -2.91 -19.53
N SER A 51 -9.26 -3.66 -18.44
CA SER A 51 -9.42 -5.12 -18.43
C SER A 51 -10.67 -5.67 -17.73
N ASN A 52 -11.51 -4.85 -17.09
CA ASN A 52 -12.69 -5.37 -16.35
C ASN A 52 -14.03 -4.80 -16.85
N THR A 53 -14.28 -4.86 -18.17
CA THR A 53 -15.65 -4.77 -18.72
C THR A 53 -15.94 -6.06 -19.47
N SER A 54 -16.63 -7.00 -18.82
CA SER A 54 -17.27 -8.17 -19.43
C SER A 54 -18.57 -8.45 -18.70
#